data_AF-A0A973FYE9-F1
#
_entry.id   AF-A0A973FYE9-F1
#
_cell.length_a   1.000
_cell.length_b   1.000
_cell.length_c   1.000
_cell.angle_alpha   90.00
_cell.angle_beta   90.00
_cell.angle_gamma   90.00
#
_symmetry.space_group_name_H-M   'P 1'
#
loop_
_entity.id
_entity.type
_entity.pdbx_description
1 polymer ?
#
loop_
_entity_poly.entity_id
_entity_poly.type
_entity_poly.pdbx_seq_one_letter_code
_entity_poly.pdbx_strand_id
1 'polypeptide(L)'
;MKSLQKFLPKYSFALALILLLTVLFLIFRGNTVDIEAGEVTSSELVQAIYATGFVEADAIANLSAQYSGTVSYVGAREGERVAAGQKILELDSQRPLLAMKEARAALAEQQAAAADNRRMYMRKSNLFREGAVSRQELDDAEKNRVQSDELLQQKAMQLKACEEDVKKLSVTAPFAGVL
;
A
#
# COMPACT_ATOMS: atom_id res chain seq x y z
N MET A 1 -78.67 -79.70 42.38
CA MET A 1 -79.52 -79.46 41.19
C MET A 1 -80.76 -78.70 41.61
N LYS A 2 -81.05 -77.59 40.90
CA LYS A 2 -82.27 -76.74 40.96
C LYS A 2 -82.48 -75.96 42.28
N SER A 3 -82.72 -74.65 42.30
CA SER A 3 -83.05 -73.69 41.24
C SER A 3 -83.01 -72.31 41.90
N LEU A 4 -82.14 -71.38 41.50
CA LEU A 4 -82.37 -70.42 40.41
C LEU A 4 -83.82 -69.89 40.36
N GLN A 5 -83.97 -68.56 40.35
CA GLN A 5 -85.19 -67.76 40.03
C GLN A 5 -85.94 -67.01 41.15
N LYS A 6 -85.28 -66.47 42.19
CA LYS A 6 -85.89 -65.35 42.98
C LYS A 6 -85.01 -64.14 43.29
N PHE A 7 -83.80 -64.06 42.73
CA PHE A 7 -82.85 -62.97 43.01
C PHE A 7 -82.62 -62.00 41.83
N LEU A 8 -83.39 -62.10 40.75
CA LEU A 8 -83.14 -61.38 39.49
C LEU A 8 -83.74 -59.96 39.33
N PRO A 9 -84.83 -59.51 39.98
CA PRO A 9 -85.34 -58.15 39.70
C PRO A 9 -84.66 -57.04 40.52
N LYS A 10 -84.08 -57.35 41.69
CA LYS A 10 -83.51 -56.33 42.60
C LYS A 10 -82.09 -55.90 42.23
N TYR A 11 -81.27 -56.82 41.73
CA TYR A 11 -79.88 -56.54 41.34
C TYR A 11 -79.75 -56.13 39.86
N SER A 12 -80.76 -56.40 39.03
CA SER A 12 -80.81 -55.93 37.63
C SER A 12 -80.87 -54.40 37.54
N PHE A 13 -81.64 -53.75 38.41
CA PHE A 13 -81.66 -52.29 38.52
C PHE A 13 -80.32 -51.72 38.99
N ALA A 14 -79.67 -52.36 39.95
CA ALA A 14 -78.34 -51.94 40.41
C ALA A 14 -77.27 -52.13 39.32
N LEU A 15 -77.32 -53.23 38.56
CA LEU A 15 -76.41 -53.49 37.45
C LEU A 15 -76.62 -52.51 36.29
N ALA A 16 -77.89 -52.19 35.96
CA ALA A 16 -78.24 -51.20 34.96
C ALA A 16 -77.83 -49.78 35.38
N LEU A 17 -77.96 -49.44 36.66
CA LEU A 17 -77.52 -48.15 37.19
C LEU A 17 -75.99 -48.02 37.16
N ILE A 18 -75.26 -49.08 37.50
CA ILE A 18 -73.79 -49.12 37.40
C ILE A 18 -73.37 -49.01 35.93
N LEU A 19 -74.02 -49.74 35.03
CA LEU A 19 -73.70 -49.69 33.60
C LEU A 19 -73.99 -48.31 33.01
N LEU A 20 -75.11 -47.69 33.40
CA LEU A 20 -75.46 -46.33 33.00
C LEU A 20 -74.48 -45.30 33.57
N LEU A 21 -74.05 -45.44 34.83
CA LEU A 21 -73.01 -44.60 35.43
C LEU A 21 -71.66 -44.77 34.74
N THR A 22 -71.28 -45.99 34.35
CA THR A 22 -70.03 -46.23 33.62
C THR A 22 -70.06 -45.66 32.20
N VAL A 23 -71.20 -45.73 31.52
CA VAL A 23 -71.37 -45.15 30.19
C VAL A 23 -71.39 -43.62 30.29
N LEU A 24 -72.07 -43.06 31.30
CA LEU A 24 -72.06 -41.63 31.57
C LEU A 24 -70.64 -41.14 31.91
N PHE A 25 -69.88 -41.90 32.70
CA PHE A 25 -68.48 -41.61 33.02
C PHE A 25 -67.58 -41.66 31.78
N LEU A 26 -67.80 -42.61 30.87
CA LEU A 26 -67.06 -42.70 29.60
C LEU A 26 -67.39 -41.54 28.65
N ILE A 27 -68.64 -41.07 28.61
CA ILE A 27 -69.05 -39.91 27.78
C ILE A 27 -68.55 -38.59 28.38
N PHE A 28 -68.56 -38.46 29.71
CA PHE A 28 -68.02 -37.29 30.40
C PHE A 28 -66.48 -37.25 30.46
N ARG A 29 -65.80 -38.34 30.09
CA ARG A 29 -64.33 -38.36 29.97
C ARG A 29 -63.93 -37.68 28.65
N GLY A 30 -64.10 -36.37 28.61
CA GLY A 30 -63.61 -35.51 27.53
C GLY A 30 -62.11 -35.69 27.37
N ASN A 31 -61.68 -36.05 26.15
CA ASN A 31 -60.29 -36.27 25.82
C ASN A 31 -59.63 -34.91 25.54
N THR A 32 -59.08 -34.27 26.57
CA THR A 32 -58.35 -33.00 26.42
C THR A 32 -56.91 -33.31 26.04
N VAL A 33 -56.52 -32.90 24.83
CA VAL A 33 -55.14 -32.94 24.37
C VAL A 33 -54.41 -31.78 25.03
N ASP A 34 -53.45 -32.08 25.89
CA ASP A 34 -52.51 -31.07 26.41
C ASP A 34 -51.66 -30.57 25.25
N ILE A 35 -51.69 -29.27 25.01
CA ILE A 35 -50.87 -28.63 23.97
C ILE A 35 -49.91 -27.69 24.67
N GLU A 36 -48.62 -28.03 24.65
CA GLU A 36 -47.56 -27.16 25.13
C GLU A 36 -47.31 -26.07 24.08
N ALA A 37 -47.85 -24.88 24.30
CA ALA A 37 -47.55 -23.70 23.50
C ALA A 37 -46.41 -22.91 24.16
N GLY A 38 -45.26 -22.81 23.48
CA GLY A 38 -44.15 -21.95 23.91
C GLY A 38 -44.36 -20.50 23.46
N GLU A 39 -44.13 -19.53 24.35
CA GLU A 39 -44.14 -18.10 23.98
C GLU A 39 -42.92 -17.75 23.12
N VAL A 40 -43.15 -17.11 21.97
CA VAL A 40 -42.11 -16.66 21.06
C VAL A 40 -41.67 -15.25 21.47
N THR A 41 -40.43 -15.12 21.95
CA THR A 41 -39.84 -13.82 22.25
C THR A 41 -38.86 -13.43 21.14
N SER A 42 -39.03 -12.23 20.57
CA SER A 42 -38.09 -11.67 19.60
C SER A 42 -36.80 -11.26 20.30
N SER A 43 -35.68 -11.87 19.92
CA SER A 43 -34.34 -11.47 20.35
C SER A 43 -33.48 -11.16 19.12
N GLU A 44 -32.47 -10.32 19.32
CA GLU A 44 -31.55 -9.92 18.26
C GLU A 44 -30.66 -11.11 17.87
N LEU A 45 -30.89 -11.69 16.69
CA LEU A 45 -30.11 -12.81 16.19
C LEU A 45 -28.79 -12.29 15.62
N VAL A 46 -27.73 -12.34 16.43
CA VAL A 46 -26.37 -12.04 15.95
C VAL A 46 -25.82 -13.24 15.19
N GLN A 47 -26.03 -13.25 13.87
CA GLN A 47 -25.46 -14.28 12.99
C GLN A 47 -24.01 -13.90 12.64
N ALA A 48 -23.04 -14.58 13.26
CA ALA A 48 -21.64 -14.46 12.89
C ALA A 48 -21.39 -15.14 11.54
N ILE A 49 -21.04 -14.35 10.53
CA ILE A 49 -20.59 -14.87 9.23
C ILE A 49 -19.09 -15.13 9.31
N TYR A 50 -18.70 -16.39 9.28
CA TYR A 50 -17.30 -16.80 9.20
C TYR A 50 -16.90 -16.85 7.73
N ALA A 51 -16.14 -15.86 7.29
CA ALA A 51 -15.51 -15.82 5.98
C ALA A 51 -14.00 -15.93 6.13
N THR A 52 -13.37 -16.71 5.26
CA THR A 52 -11.91 -16.77 5.14
C THR A 52 -11.46 -15.84 4.02
N GLY A 53 -10.33 -15.18 4.21
CA GLY A 53 -9.69 -14.34 3.21
C GLY A 53 -8.18 -14.34 3.37
N PHE A 54 -7.48 -13.72 2.44
CA PHE A 54 -6.03 -13.54 2.49
C PHE A 54 -5.69 -12.13 2.93
N VAL A 55 -4.60 -11.99 3.68
CA VAL A 55 -4.03 -10.69 4.05
C VAL A 55 -2.80 -10.47 3.20
N GLU A 56 -2.77 -9.38 2.46
CA GLU A 56 -1.60 -8.95 1.67
C GLU A 56 -1.05 -7.64 2.26
N ALA A 57 0.23 -7.39 2.02
CA ALA A 57 0.85 -6.13 2.41
C ALA A 57 0.31 -5.00 1.53
N ASP A 58 -0.01 -3.87 2.14
CA ASP A 58 -0.51 -2.68 1.44
C ASP A 58 0.51 -2.11 0.43
N ALA A 59 1.81 -2.26 0.71
CA ALA A 59 2.89 -1.89 -0.20
C ALA A 59 4.07 -2.87 -0.10
N ILE A 60 4.62 -3.26 -1.26
CA ILE A 60 5.80 -4.11 -1.38
C ILE A 60 6.80 -3.43 -2.30
N ALA A 61 8.06 -3.33 -1.88
CA ALA A 61 9.15 -2.78 -2.69
C ALA A 61 10.33 -3.76 -2.72
N ASN A 62 10.74 -4.13 -3.94
CA ASN A 62 11.95 -4.91 -4.14
C ASN A 62 13.15 -3.98 -4.26
N LEU A 63 14.04 -4.01 -3.27
CA LEU A 63 15.24 -3.18 -3.26
C LEU A 63 16.39 -3.90 -3.96
N SER A 64 17.02 -3.23 -4.91
CA SER A 64 18.19 -3.76 -5.63
C SER A 64 19.23 -2.67 -5.87
N ALA A 65 20.49 -3.09 -5.94
CA ALA A 65 21.60 -2.24 -6.32
C ALA A 65 21.53 -1.92 -7.83
N GLN A 66 21.50 -0.64 -8.20
CA GLN A 66 21.53 -0.23 -9.61
C GLN A 66 22.93 -0.27 -10.22
N TYR A 67 23.98 -0.26 -9.38
CA TYR A 67 25.38 -0.32 -9.80
C TYR A 67 26.10 -1.48 -9.13
N SER A 68 27.08 -2.04 -9.83
CA SER A 68 28.01 -2.99 -9.25
C SER A 68 29.06 -2.28 -8.40
N GLY A 69 29.36 -2.84 -7.23
CA GLY A 69 30.32 -2.31 -6.28
C GLY A 69 30.50 -3.25 -5.11
N THR A 70 31.42 -2.91 -4.21
CA THR A 70 31.57 -3.63 -2.94
C THR A 70 30.59 -3.04 -1.94
N VAL A 71 29.90 -3.87 -1.17
CA VAL A 71 29.05 -3.38 -0.08
C VAL A 71 29.95 -2.78 1.00
N SER A 72 29.83 -1.48 1.24
CA SER A 72 30.59 -0.78 2.27
C SER A 72 29.82 -0.66 3.58
N TYR A 73 28.49 -0.64 3.52
CA TYR A 73 27.64 -0.51 4.69
C TYR A 73 26.30 -1.23 4.51
N VAL A 74 25.83 -1.86 5.60
CA VAL A 74 24.50 -2.46 5.73
C VAL A 74 23.85 -1.86 6.97
N GLY A 75 22.73 -1.16 6.76
CA GLY A 75 22.08 -0.32 7.78
C GLY A 75 20.82 -0.88 8.40
N ALA A 76 20.36 -2.05 7.96
CA ALA A 76 19.20 -2.72 8.54
C ALA A 76 19.36 -4.24 8.38
N ARG A 77 18.74 -4.98 9.29
CA ARG A 77 18.71 -6.45 9.28
C ARG A 77 17.36 -6.96 8.77
N GLU A 78 17.35 -8.20 8.30
CA GLU A 78 16.12 -8.91 7.96
C GLU A 78 15.17 -8.95 9.18
N GLY A 79 13.90 -8.63 8.95
CA GLY A 79 12.87 -8.51 9.98
C GLY A 79 12.88 -7.21 10.78
N GLU A 80 13.81 -6.28 10.51
CA GLU A 80 13.87 -4.99 11.19
C GLU A 80 12.87 -3.99 10.60
N ARG A 81 12.29 -3.16 11.48
CA ARG A 81 11.44 -2.04 11.05
C ARG A 81 12.31 -0.88 10.57
N VAL A 82 12.04 -0.40 9.36
CA VAL A 82 12.74 0.73 8.77
C VAL A 82 11.80 1.91 8.51
N ALA A 83 12.33 3.12 8.62
CA ALA A 83 11.63 4.34 8.27
C ALA A 83 11.77 4.65 6.77
N ALA A 84 10.83 5.42 6.22
CA ALA A 84 10.97 5.95 4.86
C ALA A 84 12.25 6.80 4.74
N GLY A 85 13.02 6.58 3.68
CA GLY A 85 14.31 7.24 3.43
C GLY A 85 15.50 6.67 4.21
N GLN A 86 15.29 5.66 5.08
CA GLN A 86 16.39 5.04 5.81
C GLN A 86 17.35 4.33 4.85
N LYS A 87 18.66 4.57 5.01
CA LYS A 87 19.71 3.91 4.23
C LYS A 87 19.84 2.45 4.65
N ILE A 88 19.62 1.54 3.70
CA ILE A 88 19.65 0.09 3.91
C ILE A 88 21.00 -0.47 3.47
N LEU A 89 21.51 -0.01 2.32
CA LEU A 89 22.75 -0.47 1.74
C LEU A 89 23.54 0.71 1.19
N GLU A 90 24.85 0.70 1.37
CA GLU A 90 25.77 1.58 0.65
C GLU A 90 26.78 0.76 -0.13
N LEU A 91 26.98 1.16 -1.39
CA LEU A 91 27.94 0.56 -2.29
C LEU A 91 29.14 1.49 -2.44
N ASP A 92 30.33 0.94 -2.26
CA ASP A 92 31.55 1.61 -2.70
C ASP A 92 31.87 1.19 -4.14
N SER A 93 31.71 2.16 -5.04
CA SER A 93 32.05 2.02 -6.45
C SER A 93 32.77 3.25 -6.95
N GLN A 94 34.00 3.05 -7.42
CA GLN A 94 34.83 4.15 -7.93
C GLN A 94 34.33 4.69 -9.27
N ARG A 95 33.63 3.88 -10.09
CA ARG A 95 33.21 4.28 -11.45
C ARG A 95 32.32 5.53 -11.47
N PRO A 96 31.15 5.56 -10.81
CA PRO A 96 30.29 6.76 -10.80
C PRO A 96 30.96 7.95 -10.11
N LEU A 97 31.79 7.72 -9.09
CA LEU A 97 32.57 8.78 -8.43
C LEU A 97 33.59 9.42 -9.39
N LEU A 98 34.29 8.62 -10.19
CA LEU A 98 35.23 9.12 -11.20
C LEU A 98 34.51 9.87 -12.31
N ALA A 99 33.38 9.34 -12.81
CA ALA A 99 32.56 10.03 -13.81
C ALA A 99 32.06 11.39 -13.31
N MET A 100 31.62 11.48 -12.05
CA MET A 100 31.24 12.76 -11.42
C MET A 100 32.42 13.74 -11.35
N LYS A 101 33.61 13.26 -10.99
CA LYS A 101 34.82 14.11 -10.96
C LYS A 101 35.20 14.63 -12.34
N GLU A 102 35.14 13.78 -13.36
CA GLU A 102 35.40 14.16 -14.75
C GLU A 102 34.38 15.20 -15.25
N ALA A 103 33.08 14.97 -15.01
CA ALA A 103 32.02 15.92 -15.38
C ALA A 103 32.19 17.27 -14.65
N ARG A 104 32.61 17.25 -13.38
CA ARG A 104 32.90 18.48 -12.62
C ARG A 104 34.09 19.25 -13.20
N ALA A 105 35.15 18.56 -13.60
CA ALA A 105 36.30 19.18 -14.25
C ALA A 105 35.91 19.81 -15.60
N ALA A 106 35.15 19.09 -16.43
CA ALA A 106 34.65 19.59 -17.70
C ALA A 106 33.72 20.81 -17.53
N LEU A 107 32.90 20.83 -16.47
CA LEU A 107 32.10 22.01 -16.14
C LEU A 107 32.98 23.21 -15.78
N ALA A 108 34.01 23.02 -14.95
CA ALA A 108 34.92 24.09 -14.55
C ALA A 108 35.69 24.67 -15.75
N GLU A 109 36.15 23.83 -16.68
CA GLU A 109 36.76 24.25 -17.93
C GLU A 109 35.81 25.11 -18.77
N GLN A 110 34.57 24.63 -18.97
CA GLN A 110 33.58 25.35 -19.76
C GLN A 110 33.13 26.66 -19.08
N GLN A 111 33.09 26.72 -17.75
CA GLN A 111 32.84 27.95 -17.00
C GLN A 111 33.91 29.01 -17.29
N ALA A 112 35.19 28.62 -17.35
CA ALA A 112 36.28 29.53 -17.68
C ALA A 112 36.16 30.04 -19.13
N ALA A 113 35.85 29.15 -20.09
CA ALA A 113 35.64 29.51 -21.48
C ALA A 113 34.44 30.47 -21.67
N ALA A 114 33.31 30.19 -21.02
CA ALA A 114 32.13 31.05 -21.06
C ALA A 114 32.41 32.43 -20.46
N ALA A 115 33.15 32.49 -19.34
CA ALA A 115 33.57 33.75 -18.74
C ALA A 115 34.46 34.57 -19.68
N ASP A 116 35.37 33.93 -20.42
CA ASP A 116 36.21 34.63 -21.40
C ASP A 116 35.42 35.17 -22.59
N ASN A 117 34.55 34.35 -23.18
CA ASN A 117 33.69 34.78 -24.29
C ASN A 117 32.72 35.89 -23.88
N ARG A 118 32.23 35.87 -22.64
CA ARG A 118 31.44 36.98 -22.08
C ARG A 118 32.24 38.27 -21.98
N ARG A 119 33.49 38.22 -21.49
CA ARG A 119 34.39 39.39 -21.47
C ARG A 119 34.69 39.90 -22.88
N MET A 120 34.91 38.99 -23.84
CA MET A 120 35.17 39.33 -25.23
C MET A 120 33.98 40.07 -25.85
N TYR A 121 32.77 39.56 -25.67
CA TYR A 121 31.53 40.21 -26.10
C TYR A 121 31.38 41.61 -25.49
N MET A 122 31.57 41.75 -24.17
CA MET A 122 31.48 43.06 -23.50
C MET A 122 32.49 44.06 -24.09
N ARG A 123 33.73 43.62 -24.34
CA ARG A 123 34.77 44.45 -24.96
C ARG A 123 34.40 44.85 -26.39
N LYS A 124 33.93 43.90 -27.23
CA LYS A 124 33.50 44.18 -28.61
C LYS A 124 32.26 45.09 -28.65
N SER A 125 31.33 44.93 -27.71
CA SER A 125 30.16 45.81 -27.57
C SER A 125 30.57 47.25 -27.23
N ASN A 126 31.55 47.44 -26.35
CA ASN A 126 32.10 48.77 -26.04
C ASN A 126 32.76 49.39 -27.28
N LEU A 127 33.64 48.64 -27.94
CA LEU A 127 34.34 49.12 -29.14
C LEU A 127 33.39 49.41 -30.31
N PHE A 128 32.29 48.67 -30.44
CA PHE A 128 31.28 48.92 -31.47
C PHE A 128 30.57 50.24 -31.23
N ARG A 129 30.25 50.56 -29.95
CA ARG A 129 29.68 51.87 -29.57
C ARG A 129 30.63 53.03 -29.86
N GLU A 130 31.93 52.77 -29.81
CA GLU A 130 33.00 53.73 -30.16
C GLU A 130 33.30 53.76 -31.67
N GLY A 131 32.63 52.95 -32.49
CA GLY A 131 32.85 52.86 -33.94
C GLY A 131 34.16 52.15 -34.35
N ALA A 132 34.81 51.44 -33.43
CA ALA A 132 36.12 50.83 -33.61
C ALA A 132 36.10 49.39 -34.13
N VAL A 133 34.92 48.74 -34.21
CA VAL A 133 34.75 47.39 -34.77
C VAL A 133 33.48 47.32 -35.64
N SER A 134 33.45 46.36 -36.56
CA SER A 134 32.30 46.16 -37.45
C SER A 134 31.11 45.47 -36.73
N ARG A 135 29.91 45.58 -37.32
CA ARG A 135 28.72 44.86 -36.83
C ARG A 135 28.91 43.35 -36.87
N GLN A 136 29.56 42.84 -37.92
CA GLN A 136 29.87 41.42 -38.05
C GLN A 136 30.72 40.90 -36.89
N GLU A 137 31.73 41.65 -36.47
CA GLU A 137 32.57 41.26 -35.32
C GLU A 137 31.79 41.22 -34.00
N LEU A 138 30.83 42.13 -33.80
CA LEU A 138 29.97 42.13 -32.63
C LEU A 138 29.03 40.91 -32.65
N ASP A 139 28.38 40.66 -33.79
CA ASP A 139 27.45 39.54 -33.99
C ASP A 139 28.17 38.20 -33.79
N ASP A 140 29.40 38.06 -34.30
CA ASP A 140 30.25 36.87 -34.08
C ASP A 140 30.61 36.68 -32.59
N ALA A 141 30.95 37.76 -31.89
CA ALA A 141 31.24 37.70 -30.46
C ALA A 141 29.99 37.34 -29.64
N GLU A 142 28.82 37.83 -30.03
CA GLU A 142 27.54 37.47 -29.42
C GLU A 142 27.22 36.00 -29.63
N LYS A 143 27.34 35.51 -30.86
CA LYS A 143 27.14 34.09 -31.20
C LYS A 143 28.02 33.19 -30.35
N ASN A 144 29.32 33.52 -30.24
CA ASN A 144 30.27 32.73 -29.46
C ASN A 144 29.95 32.76 -27.95
N ARG A 145 29.49 33.90 -27.42
CA ARG A 145 29.01 34.00 -26.03
C ARG A 145 27.81 33.08 -25.81
N VAL A 146 26.77 33.21 -26.63
CA VAL A 146 25.54 32.40 -26.52
C VAL A 146 25.87 30.91 -26.61
N GLN A 147 26.65 30.51 -27.62
CA GLN A 147 27.07 29.12 -27.79
C GLN A 147 27.82 28.59 -26.55
N SER A 148 28.69 29.40 -25.95
CA SER A 148 29.45 28.99 -24.77
C SER A 148 28.59 28.89 -23.52
N ASP A 149 27.60 29.77 -23.38
CA ASP A 149 26.62 29.75 -22.29
C ASP A 149 25.71 28.51 -22.39
N GLU A 150 25.28 28.13 -23.60
CA GLU A 150 24.53 26.89 -23.84
C GLU A 150 25.35 25.63 -23.52
N LEU A 151 26.61 25.58 -23.97
CA LEU A 151 27.53 24.49 -23.63
C LEU A 151 27.78 24.41 -22.12
N LEU A 152 27.85 25.54 -21.42
CA LEU A 152 27.97 25.59 -19.97
C LEU A 152 26.76 24.94 -19.29
N GLN A 153 25.54 25.25 -19.74
CA GLN A 153 24.33 24.62 -19.23
C GLN A 153 24.33 23.11 -19.49
N GLN A 154 24.74 22.67 -20.68
CA GLN A 154 24.87 21.26 -21.01
C GLN A 154 25.83 20.53 -20.05
N LYS A 155 27.00 21.10 -19.77
CA LYS A 155 27.97 20.52 -18.83
C LYS A 155 27.43 20.50 -17.40
N ALA A 156 26.66 21.51 -16.99
CA ALA A 156 26.04 21.54 -15.68
C ALA A 156 24.99 20.43 -15.52
N MET A 157 24.20 20.17 -16.57
CA MET A 157 23.26 19.05 -16.59
C MET A 157 23.96 17.70 -16.57
N GLN A 158 25.09 17.56 -17.26
CA GLN A 158 25.91 16.36 -17.23
C GLN A 158 26.45 16.08 -15.81
N LEU A 159 26.93 17.11 -15.10
CA LEU A 159 27.36 16.96 -13.70
C LEU A 159 26.21 16.50 -12.81
N LYS A 160 25.02 17.11 -12.93
CA LYS A 160 23.83 16.69 -12.17
C LYS A 160 23.49 15.23 -12.41
N ALA A 161 23.54 14.76 -13.66
CA ALA A 161 23.30 13.35 -13.98
C ALA A 161 24.29 12.42 -13.25
N CYS A 162 25.59 12.76 -13.25
CA CYS A 162 26.59 12.00 -12.52
C CYS A 162 26.42 12.06 -11.00
N GLU A 163 25.94 13.18 -10.44
CA GLU A 163 25.63 13.30 -9.01
C GLU A 163 24.45 12.40 -8.61
N GLU A 164 23.42 12.31 -9.45
CA GLU A 164 22.31 11.35 -9.24
C GLU A 164 22.80 9.91 -9.31
N ASP A 165 23.74 9.61 -10.21
CA ASP A 165 24.34 8.28 -10.30
C ASP A 165 25.16 7.91 -9.05
N VAL A 166 25.83 8.88 -8.44
CA VAL A 166 26.49 8.69 -7.13
C VAL A 166 25.47 8.49 -6.01
N LYS A 167 24.34 9.19 -6.01
CA LYS A 167 23.27 8.98 -5.01
C LYS A 167 22.69 7.56 -5.08
N LYS A 168 22.58 6.99 -6.28
CA LYS A 168 22.11 5.61 -6.50
C LYS A 168 23.04 4.52 -5.94
N LEU A 169 24.25 4.87 -5.49
CA LEU A 169 25.08 3.96 -4.70
C LEU A 169 24.51 3.66 -3.32
N SER A 170 23.62 4.52 -2.82
CA SER A 170 22.92 4.33 -1.56
C SER A 170 21.50 3.85 -1.81
N VAL A 171 21.18 2.63 -1.39
CA VAL A 171 19.83 2.08 -1.44
C VAL A 171 19.08 2.50 -0.18
N THR A 172 17.94 3.17 -0.36
CA THR A 172 17.09 3.66 0.74
C THR A 172 15.70 3.05 0.66
N ALA A 173 15.02 2.96 1.80
CA ALA A 173 13.65 2.47 1.86
C ALA A 173 12.66 3.52 1.28
N PRO A 174 11.80 3.18 0.30
CA PRO A 174 10.85 4.13 -0.28
C PRO A 174 9.70 4.50 0.68
N PHE A 175 9.38 3.63 1.63
CA PHE A 175 8.36 3.84 2.65
C PHE A 175 8.75 3.11 3.95
N ALA A 176 8.05 3.43 5.05
CA ALA A 176 8.28 2.76 6.33
C ALA A 176 7.64 1.37 6.32
N GLY A 177 8.35 0.36 6.83
CA GLY A 177 7.91 -1.03 6.75
C GLY A 177 8.84 -1.99 7.50
N VAL A 178 8.76 -3.26 7.14
CA VAL A 178 9.65 -4.32 7.65
C VAL A 178 10.45 -4.88 6.47
N LEU A 179 11.75 -5.09 6.64
CA LEU A 179 12.66 -5.66 5.64
C LEU A 179 12.63 -7.18 5.59
#